data_AF-A0A7K4DLT4-F1
#
_entry.id   AF-A0A7K4DLT4-F1
#
_cell.length_a   1.000
_cell.length_b   1.000
_cell.length_c   1.000
_cell.angle_alpha   90.00
_cell.angle_beta   90.00
_cell.angle_gamma   90.00
#
_symmetry.space_group_name_H-M   'P 1'
#
loop_
_entity.id
_entity.type
_entity.pdbx_description
1 polymer ?
#
loop_
_entity_poly.entity_id
_entity_poly.type
_entity_poly.pdbx_seq_one_letter_code
_entity_poly.pdbx_strand_id
1 'polypeptide(L)' 'MKNDYNINLEKYSLDKFKKDLEESKLIPSRKILKKDISNRFRVFKDNDIINLQDLVNVLKTPKKANPGVPP' A
#
# COMPACT_ATOMS: atom_id res chain seq x y z
N MET A 1 -19.13 12.44 -20.39
CA MET A 1 -18.38 11.17 -20.35
C MET A 1 -18.30 10.74 -18.90
N LYS A 2 -18.97 9.65 -18.51
CA LYS A 2 -18.82 9.10 -17.15
C LYS A 2 -17.46 8.42 -17.11
N ASN A 3 -16.48 9.08 -16.50
CA ASN A 3 -15.23 8.43 -16.16
C ASN A 3 -15.58 7.41 -15.08
N ASP A 4 -15.59 6.13 -15.42
CA ASP A 4 -15.73 5.05 -14.45
C ASP A 4 -14.47 5.01 -13.58
N TYR A 5 -14.43 5.86 -12.55
CA TYR A 5 -13.38 5.91 -11.52
C TYR A 5 -13.44 4.70 -10.55
N ASN A 6 -14.06 3.59 -10.97
CA ASN A 6 -14.16 2.40 -10.14
C ASN A 6 -12.90 1.55 -10.31
N ILE A 7 -11.92 1.79 -9.44
CA ILE A 7 -10.79 0.88 -9.27
C ILE A 7 -11.32 -0.39 -8.59
N ASN A 8 -11.26 -1.52 -9.29
CA ASN A 8 -11.51 -2.82 -8.68
C ASN A 8 -10.28 -3.23 -7.86
N LEU A 9 -10.41 -3.16 -6.54
CA LEU A 9 -9.31 -3.39 -5.59
C LEU A 9 -8.78 -4.84 -5.60
N GLU A 10 -9.66 -5.82 -5.83
CA GLU A 10 -9.28 -7.25 -5.90
C GLU A 10 -8.44 -7.55 -7.13
N LYS A 11 -8.78 -6.91 -8.27
CA LYS A 11 -8.05 -7.07 -9.54
C LYS A 11 -6.79 -6.21 -9.64
N TYR A 12 -6.60 -5.30 -8.69
CA TYR A 12 -5.47 -4.39 -8.70
C TYR A 12 -4.34 -4.95 -7.83
N SER A 13 -3.35 -5.55 -8.48
CA SER A 13 -2.21 -6.18 -7.80
C SER A 13 -1.31 -5.17 -7.09
N LEU A 14 -0.64 -5.63 -6.02
CA LEU A 14 0.33 -4.80 -5.31
C LEU A 14 1.55 -4.44 -6.17
N ASP A 15 1.95 -5.28 -7.12
CA ASP A 15 3.05 -4.94 -8.02
C ASP A 15 2.70 -3.77 -8.95
N LYS A 16 1.47 -3.75 -9.45
CA LYS A 16 0.96 -2.60 -10.20
C LYS A 16 0.92 -1.36 -9.30
N PHE A 17 0.44 -1.50 -8.06
CA PHE A 17 0.40 -0.40 -7.11
C PHE A 17 1.79 0.17 -6.80
N LYS A 18 2.77 -0.71 -6.62
CA LYS A 18 4.16 -0.33 -6.39
C LYS A 18 4.66 0.54 -7.54
N LYS A 19 4.48 0.06 -8.78
CA LYS A 19 4.92 0.77 -9.98
C LYS A 19 4.24 2.13 -10.12
N ASP A 20 2.92 2.18 -9.96
CA ASP A 20 2.16 3.43 -10.02
C ASP A 20 2.63 4.41 -8.94
N LEU A 21 2.96 3.92 -7.73
CA LEU A 21 3.49 4.74 -6.65
C LEU A 21 4.92 5.23 -6.95
N GLU A 22 5.79 4.42 -7.55
CA GLU A 22 7.14 4.79 -7.99
C GLU A 22 7.11 5.87 -9.08
N GLU A 23 6.21 5.75 -10.04
CA GLU A 23 6.04 6.68 -11.16
C GLU A 23 5.31 7.97 -10.73
N SER A 24 4.48 7.90 -9.69
CA SER A 24 3.67 9.04 -9.24
C SER A 24 4.51 10.24 -8.81
N LYS A 25 4.15 11.44 -9.26
CA LYS A 25 4.77 12.68 -8.77
C LYS A 25 4.19 13.04 -7.40
N LEU A 26 4.84 12.58 -6.34
CA LEU A 26 4.42 12.85 -4.96
C LEU A 26 4.83 14.26 -4.51
N ILE A 27 3.92 14.94 -3.81
CA ILE A 27 4.23 16.17 -3.09
C ILE A 27 5.30 15.93 -2.01
N PRO A 28 6.08 16.95 -1.57
CA PRO A 28 7.20 16.77 -0.66
C PRO A 28 6.85 15.98 0.62
N SER A 29 5.70 16.28 1.24
CA SER A 29 5.21 15.59 2.44
C SER A 29 4.91 14.10 2.24
N ARG A 30 4.71 13.66 0.99
CA ARG A 30 4.42 12.26 0.63
C ARG A 30 5.63 11.50 0.09
N LYS A 31 6.80 12.14 -0.06
CA LYS A 31 8.04 11.46 -0.51
C LYS A 31 8.41 10.26 0.37
N ILE A 32 8.02 10.28 1.64
CA ILE A 32 8.19 9.17 2.58
C ILE A 32 7.56 7.86 2.09
N LEU A 33 6.55 7.91 1.23
CA LEU A 33 5.90 6.71 0.65
C LEU A 33 6.81 6.00 -0.36
N LYS A 34 7.66 6.75 -1.06
CA LYS A 34 8.69 6.19 -1.96
C LYS A 34 9.94 5.73 -1.22
N LYS A 35 10.15 6.18 0.02
CA LYS A 35 11.29 5.75 0.83
C LYS A 35 11.13 4.27 1.18
N ASP A 36 12.12 3.48 0.79
CA ASP A 36 12.18 2.04 1.06
C ASP A 36 10.96 1.26 0.52
N ILE A 37 10.43 1.70 -0.62
CA ILE A 37 9.22 1.13 -1.21
C ILE A 37 9.38 -0.37 -1.52
N SER A 38 10.54 -0.79 -2.02
CA SER A 38 10.80 -2.21 -2.32
C SER A 38 10.72 -3.10 -1.08
N ASN A 39 11.32 -2.68 0.04
CA ASN A 39 11.29 -3.45 1.27
C ASN A 39 9.88 -3.48 1.89
N ARG A 40 9.17 -2.34 1.89
CA ARG A 40 7.79 -2.27 2.38
C ARG A 40 6.85 -3.18 1.59
N PHE A 41 6.96 -3.17 0.26
CA PHE A 41 6.16 -4.07 -0.57
C PHE A 41 6.60 -5.53 -0.45
N ARG A 42 7.88 -5.81 -0.16
CA ARG A 42 8.32 -7.16 0.20
C ARG A 42 7.62 -7.64 1.47
N VAL A 43 7.59 -6.82 2.53
CA VAL A 43 6.87 -7.15 3.77
C VAL A 43 5.38 -7.44 3.51
N PHE A 44 4.73 -6.69 2.62
CA PHE A 44 3.35 -7.00 2.25
C PHE A 44 3.21 -8.37 1.59
N LYS A 45 4.08 -8.71 0.64
CA LYS A 45 4.08 -10.02 -0.01
C LYS A 45 4.40 -11.16 0.95
N ASP A 46 5.33 -10.96 1.87
CA ASP A 46 5.70 -11.94 2.91
C ASP A 46 4.53 -12.23 3.88
N ASN A 47 3.51 -11.35 3.91
CA ASN A 47 2.29 -11.51 4.70
C ASN A 47 1.07 -11.90 3.83
N ASP A 48 1.31 -12.49 2.65
CA ASP A 48 0.27 -12.94 1.70
C ASP A 48 -0.69 -11.82 1.23
N ILE A 49 -0.25 -10.56 1.31
CA ILE A 49 -1.00 -9.44 0.73
C ILE A 49 -0.65 -9.40 -0.76
N ILE A 50 -1.64 -9.59 -1.63
CA ILE A 50 -1.42 -9.70 -3.08
C ILE A 50 -2.09 -8.58 -3.89
N ASN A 51 -3.15 -7.99 -3.37
CA ASN A 51 -3.91 -6.93 -4.04
C ASN A 51 -4.28 -5.77 -3.09
N LEU A 52 -4.90 -4.72 -3.63
CA LEU A 52 -5.32 -3.56 -2.83
C LEU A 52 -6.42 -3.88 -1.83
N GLN A 53 -7.29 -4.85 -2.11
CA GLN A 53 -8.34 -5.26 -1.19
C GLN A 53 -7.72 -5.85 0.09
N ASP A 54 -6.73 -6.74 -0.05
CA ASP A 54 -6.00 -7.32 1.08
C ASP A 54 -5.29 -6.25 1.90
N LEU A 55 -4.60 -5.33 1.22
CA LEU A 55 -3.91 -4.22 1.87
C LEU A 55 -4.89 -3.37 2.69
N VAL A 56 -6.04 -3.04 2.10
CA VAL A 56 -7.10 -2.28 2.78
C VAL A 56 -7.65 -3.07 3.98
N ASN A 57 -7.86 -4.37 3.85
CA ASN A 57 -8.36 -5.22 4.94
C ASN A 57 -7.37 -5.25 6.12
N VAL A 58 -6.07 -5.34 5.84
CA VAL A 58 -4.99 -5.34 6.86
C VAL A 58 -4.86 -3.96 7.51
N LEU A 59 -4.98 -2.87 6.74
CA LEU A 59 -4.87 -1.51 7.29
C LEU A 59 -6.14 -1.07 8.06
N LYS A 60 -7.31 -1.57 7.67
CA LYS A 60 -8.58 -1.32 8.37
C LYS A 60 -8.68 -2.07 9.69
N THR A 61 -7.96 -3.19 9.84
CA THR A 61 -7.91 -3.89 11.11
C THR A 61 -6.94 -3.14 12.03
N PRO A 62 -7.40 -2.58 13.16
CA PRO A 62 -6.52 -1.95 14.13
C PRO A 62 -5.78 -3.04 14.92
N LYS A 63 -4.92 -3.82 14.27
CA LYS A 63 -3.82 -4.46 14.99
C LYS A 63 -2.90 -3.32 15.38
N LYS A 64 -2.91 -2.98 16.67
CA LYS A 64 -1.98 -2.06 17.32
C LYS A 64 -0.61 -2.14 16.65
N ALA A 65 -0.35 -1.25 15.70
CA ALA A 65 1.01 -0.88 15.33
C ALA A 65 1.50 0.00 16.48
N ASN A 66 1.72 -0.62 17.65
CA ASN A 66 2.59 -0.08 18.68
C ASN A 66 3.99 -0.45 18.22
N PRO A 67 4.77 0.45 17.59
CA PRO A 67 6.22 0.30 17.63
C PRO A 67 6.59 0.31 19.11
N GLY A 68 7.23 -0.76 19.57
CA GLY A 68 7.43 -1.05 20.99
C GLY A 68 7.87 0.15 21.81
N VAL A 69 7.05 0.52 22.78
CA VAL A 69 7.49 1.15 24.02
C VAL A 69 7.29 0.08 25.08
N PRO A 70 8.37 -0.42 25.74
CA PRO A 70 8.21 -1.37 26.83
C PRO A 70 7.61 -0.67 28.06
N PRO A 71 6.94 -1.43 28.96
CA PRO A 71 6.41 -0.91 30.22
C PRO A 71 7.50 -0.34 31.13
#